data_AF-A0A6V7R190-F1
#
_entry.id   AF-A0A6V7R190-F1
#
_cell.length_a   1.000
_cell.length_b   1.000
_cell.length_c   1.000
_cell.angle_alpha   90.00
_cell.angle_beta   90.00
_cell.angle_gamma   90.00
#
_symmetry.space_group_name_H-M   'P 1'
#
loop_
_entity.id
_entity.type
_entity.pdbx_description
1 polymer ?
#
loop_
_entity_poly.entity_id
_entity_poly.type
_entity_poly.pdbx_seq_one_letter_code
_entity_poly.pdbx_strand_id
1 'polypeptide(L)'
;MGIFDFLKQDDDNNEADDKSLEPYTELSTGLDDYQNPTWGQVESAVKDVTEEEDSFATLAFHNRGLEVDTLQCIKFEEGYTIEALPAQESENFGMIYHLDGLSYEETVKRFEEFYETQKVSGYKNFSKDSFE
;
A
#
# COMPACT_ATOMS: atom_id res chain seq x y z
N MET A 1 24.49 -4.17 16.10
CA MET A 1 23.74 -5.22 15.39
C MET A 1 22.30 -4.74 15.31
N GLY A 2 21.98 -3.98 14.27
CA GLY A 2 20.68 -3.35 14.07
C GLY A 2 19.87 -4.12 13.03
N ILE A 3 18.55 -3.99 13.13
CA ILE A 3 17.47 -4.60 12.33
C ILE A 3 17.47 -4.26 10.81
N PHE A 4 18.56 -3.71 10.26
CA PHE A 4 18.69 -3.33 8.85
C PHE A 4 19.64 -4.25 8.06
N ASP A 5 19.66 -5.55 8.39
CA ASP A 5 20.44 -6.56 7.66
C ASP A 5 19.56 -7.50 6.82
N PHE A 6 18.25 -7.20 6.67
CA PHE A 6 17.35 -7.99 5.82
C PHE A 6 17.34 -7.55 4.34
N LEU A 7 18.09 -6.51 3.97
CA LEU A 7 18.12 -5.98 2.59
C LEU A 7 19.47 -6.11 1.88
N LYS A 8 20.42 -6.90 2.40
CA LYS A 8 21.73 -7.12 1.75
C LYS A 8 22.27 -8.55 1.91
N GLN A 9 21.70 -9.48 1.17
CA GLN A 9 22.24 -10.79 0.74
C GLN A 9 21.19 -11.33 -0.25
N ASP A 10 21.42 -11.62 -1.53
CA ASP A 10 22.64 -11.98 -2.24
C ASP A 10 22.54 -11.54 -3.72
N ASP A 11 23.63 -10.95 -4.23
CA ASP A 11 23.98 -10.95 -5.65
C ASP A 11 24.45 -12.37 -5.99
N ASP A 12 23.59 -13.21 -6.55
CA ASP A 12 24.06 -14.30 -7.41
C ASP A 12 22.96 -14.82 -8.35
N ASN A 13 23.14 -14.49 -9.63
CA ASN A 13 22.68 -15.22 -10.81
C ASN A 13 21.22 -15.71 -10.81
N ASN A 14 20.31 -14.83 -11.20
CA ASN A 14 19.40 -15.20 -12.27
C ASN A 14 19.23 -14.04 -13.24
N GLU A 15 19.36 -14.42 -14.50
CA GLU A 15 19.12 -13.66 -15.71
C GLU A 15 18.06 -12.57 -15.56
N ALA A 16 18.33 -11.43 -16.19
CA ALA A 16 17.37 -10.37 -16.42
C ALA A 16 16.06 -10.94 -16.98
N ASP A 17 15.12 -11.24 -16.08
CA ASP A 17 13.72 -11.14 -16.43
C ASP A 17 13.47 -9.65 -16.56
N ASP A 18 13.43 -9.22 -17.82
CA ASP A 18 12.75 -8.02 -18.28
C ASP A 18 11.38 -8.04 -17.60
N LYS A 19 11.31 -7.48 -16.38
CA LYS A 19 10.10 -7.43 -15.56
C LYS A 19 9.01 -6.94 -16.48
N SER A 20 8.01 -7.77 -16.73
CA SER A 20 6.95 -7.42 -17.65
C SER A 20 6.48 -6.01 -17.32
N LEU A 21 6.60 -5.07 -18.27
CA LEU A 21 6.02 -3.72 -18.19
C LEU A 21 4.49 -3.76 -18.15
N GLU A 22 3.90 -4.95 -17.98
CA GLU A 22 2.47 -5.15 -17.98
C GLU A 22 1.89 -4.64 -16.66
N PRO A 23 0.80 -3.87 -16.72
CA PRO A 23 0.08 -3.43 -15.54
C PRO A 23 -0.50 -4.60 -14.73
N TYR A 24 -0.28 -4.60 -13.42
CA TYR A 24 -0.90 -5.57 -12.51
C TYR A 24 -1.33 -4.91 -11.21
N THR A 25 -2.14 -5.63 -10.44
CA THR A 25 -2.56 -5.23 -9.09
C THR A 25 -2.04 -6.25 -8.10
N GLU A 26 -1.67 -5.80 -6.91
CA GLU A 26 -1.16 -6.64 -5.83
C GLU A 26 -1.80 -6.21 -4.52
N LEU A 27 -2.20 -7.20 -3.72
CA LEU A 27 -2.59 -7.00 -2.33
C LEU A 27 -1.58 -7.73 -1.45
N SER A 28 -0.88 -6.98 -0.62
CA SER A 28 0.07 -7.50 0.37
C SER A 28 -0.50 -7.33 1.76
N THR A 29 -0.24 -8.31 2.61
CA THR A 29 -0.59 -8.31 4.04
C THR A 29 0.62 -8.72 4.86
N GLY A 30 0.53 -8.71 6.18
CA GLY A 30 1.60 -9.24 7.03
C GLY A 30 1.92 -10.73 6.82
N LEU A 31 1.04 -11.50 6.13
CA LEU A 31 1.15 -12.96 6.00
C LEU A 31 1.21 -13.45 4.55
N ASP A 32 0.42 -12.85 3.67
CA ASP A 32 0.20 -13.32 2.30
C ASP A 32 0.25 -12.17 1.29
N ASP A 33 0.66 -12.52 0.06
CA ASP A 33 0.60 -11.65 -1.12
C ASP A 33 -0.34 -12.25 -2.18
N TYR A 34 -1.19 -11.42 -2.76
CA TYR A 34 -2.18 -11.79 -3.77
C TYR A 34 -1.99 -10.97 -5.04
N GLN A 35 -1.62 -11.63 -6.14
CA GLN A 35 -1.64 -10.99 -7.46
C GLN A 35 -3.06 -10.94 -8.03
N ASN A 36 -3.43 -9.78 -8.55
CA ASN A 36 -4.75 -9.46 -9.11
C ASN A 36 -5.89 -9.88 -8.17
N PRO A 37 -5.89 -9.35 -6.93
CA PRO A 37 -6.84 -9.74 -5.89
C PRO A 37 -8.27 -9.42 -6.31
N THR A 38 -9.22 -10.24 -5.87
CA THR A 38 -10.65 -9.91 -5.93
C THR A 38 -11.00 -8.87 -4.86
N TRP A 39 -12.06 -8.10 -5.08
CA TRP A 39 -12.56 -7.16 -4.07
C TRP A 39 -12.81 -7.84 -2.70
N GLY A 40 -13.38 -9.04 -2.68
CA GLY A 40 -13.62 -9.76 -1.43
C GLY A 40 -12.33 -10.11 -0.66
N GLN A 41 -11.20 -10.31 -1.36
CA GLN A 41 -9.90 -10.49 -0.71
C GLN A 41 -9.38 -9.17 -0.13
N VAL A 42 -9.55 -8.07 -0.84
CA VAL A 42 -9.18 -6.73 -0.35
C VAL A 42 -9.99 -6.36 0.89
N GLU A 43 -11.31 -6.53 0.85
CA GLU A 43 -12.18 -6.25 2.00
C GLU A 43 -11.83 -7.13 3.21
N SER A 44 -11.59 -8.44 2.98
CA SER A 44 -11.15 -9.34 4.06
C SER A 44 -9.82 -8.90 4.66
N ALA A 45 -8.83 -8.55 3.82
CA ALA A 45 -7.53 -8.11 4.30
C ALA A 45 -7.65 -6.86 5.19
N VAL A 46 -8.44 -5.86 4.80
CA VAL A 46 -8.69 -4.65 5.62
C VAL A 46 -9.34 -5.01 6.96
N LYS A 47 -10.27 -5.97 6.95
CA LYS A 47 -10.96 -6.43 8.16
C LYS A 47 -10.04 -7.16 9.12
N ASP A 48 -9.08 -7.91 8.58
CA ASP A 48 -8.17 -8.76 9.34
C ASP A 48 -7.00 -7.97 9.95
N VAL A 49 -6.83 -6.69 9.61
CA VAL A 49 -5.85 -5.79 10.24
C VAL A 49 -6.19 -5.55 11.73
N THR A 50 -5.19 -5.77 12.56
CA THR A 50 -5.19 -5.70 14.03
C THR A 50 -4.23 -4.62 14.53
N GLU A 51 -4.29 -4.30 15.84
CA GLU A 51 -3.41 -3.33 16.49
C GLU A 51 -2.04 -3.96 16.81
N GLU A 52 -1.30 -4.37 15.77
CA GLU A 52 0.03 -4.99 15.86
C GLU A 52 0.95 -4.37 14.80
N GLU A 53 2.25 -4.24 15.10
CA GLU A 53 3.21 -3.51 14.23
C GLU A 53 3.40 -4.14 12.85
N ASP A 54 3.18 -5.44 12.71
CA ASP A 54 3.28 -6.23 11.48
C ASP A 54 1.92 -6.46 10.79
N SER A 55 0.85 -5.86 11.31
CA SER A 55 -0.52 -6.03 10.80
C SER A 55 -0.92 -4.87 9.90
N PHE A 56 -1.02 -5.16 8.59
CA PHE A 56 -1.35 -4.17 7.57
C PHE A 56 -2.06 -4.83 6.38
N ALA A 57 -2.70 -3.99 5.56
CA ALA A 57 -3.17 -4.36 4.23
C ALA A 57 -2.78 -3.27 3.23
N THR A 58 -2.10 -3.68 2.15
CA THR A 58 -1.53 -2.78 1.14
C THR A 58 -2.00 -3.19 -0.23
N LEU A 59 -2.74 -2.30 -0.90
CA LEU A 59 -3.20 -2.48 -2.26
C LEU A 59 -2.36 -1.61 -3.19
N ALA A 60 -1.67 -2.23 -4.15
CA ALA A 60 -0.79 -1.55 -5.10
C ALA A 60 -1.19 -1.81 -6.56
N PHE A 61 -1.00 -0.80 -7.41
CA PHE A 61 -1.30 -0.79 -8.83
C PHE A 61 -0.04 -0.46 -9.64
N HIS A 62 0.71 -1.49 -9.97
CA HIS A 62 2.02 -1.37 -10.61
C HIS A 62 1.92 -1.06 -12.11
N ASN A 63 2.88 -0.30 -12.63
CA ASN A 63 3.07 0.02 -14.05
C ASN A 63 1.87 0.73 -14.71
N ARG A 64 1.10 1.55 -13.98
CA ARG A 64 -0.09 2.27 -14.49
C ARG A 64 0.09 3.77 -14.70
N GLY A 65 1.25 4.33 -14.37
CA GLY A 65 1.49 5.77 -14.47
C GLY A 65 0.56 6.60 -13.59
N LEU A 66 0.22 6.09 -12.41
CA LEU A 66 -0.64 6.76 -11.44
C LEU A 66 0.15 7.78 -10.64
N GLU A 67 -0.54 8.80 -10.10
CA GLU A 67 0.10 9.74 -9.17
C GLU A 67 0.32 9.10 -7.80
N VAL A 68 -0.65 8.32 -7.35
CA VAL A 68 -0.62 7.43 -6.17
C VAL A 68 -0.93 6.03 -6.69
N ASP A 69 0.01 5.12 -6.53
CA ASP A 69 -0.13 3.74 -6.99
C ASP A 69 -0.42 2.76 -5.85
N THR A 70 -0.23 3.18 -4.60
CA THR A 70 -0.38 2.31 -3.44
C THR A 70 -1.22 2.98 -2.35
N LEU A 71 -2.15 2.20 -1.81
CA LEU A 71 -2.94 2.54 -0.63
C LEU A 71 -2.72 1.46 0.44
N GLN A 72 -2.26 1.88 1.60
CA GLN A 72 -2.03 1.00 2.75
C GLN A 72 -2.98 1.37 3.89
N CYS A 73 -3.35 0.40 4.72
CA CYS A 73 -3.91 0.68 6.03
C CYS A 73 -3.23 -0.11 7.15
N ILE A 74 -3.20 0.53 8.31
CA ILE A 74 -2.74 0.02 9.60
C ILE A 74 -3.77 0.42 10.66
N LYS A 75 -3.83 -0.31 11.76
CA LYS A 75 -4.78 -0.04 12.84
C LYS A 75 -4.07 0.34 14.13
N PHE A 76 -4.52 1.43 14.72
CA PHE A 76 -4.11 1.90 16.03
C PHE A 76 -5.30 1.94 16.98
N GLU A 77 -5.04 2.22 18.26
CA GLU A 77 -6.06 2.34 19.31
C GLU A 77 -7.18 3.35 18.94
N GLU A 78 -6.82 4.44 18.25
CA GLU A 78 -7.76 5.50 17.85
C GLU A 78 -8.54 5.18 16.56
N GLY A 79 -8.20 4.09 15.86
CA GLY A 79 -8.84 3.69 14.61
C GLY A 79 -7.83 3.32 13.51
N TYR A 80 -8.33 3.19 12.29
CA TYR A 80 -7.51 2.92 11.13
C TYR A 80 -6.79 4.18 10.65
N THR A 81 -5.57 4.02 10.21
CA THR A 81 -4.85 5.00 9.40
C THR A 81 -4.72 4.45 8.00
N ILE A 82 -5.06 5.28 7.01
CA ILE A 82 -4.75 4.98 5.61
C ILE A 82 -3.57 5.84 5.16
N GLU A 83 -2.71 5.26 4.32
CA GLU A 83 -1.56 5.91 3.74
C GLU A 83 -1.64 5.81 2.22
N ALA A 84 -1.61 6.95 1.55
CA ALA A 84 -1.53 7.07 0.10
C ALA A 84 -0.07 7.33 -0.28
N LEU A 85 0.53 6.37 -0.98
CA LEU A 85 1.93 6.41 -1.38
C LEU A 85 2.04 6.78 -2.87
N PRO A 86 2.70 7.90 -3.19
CA PRO A 86 2.91 8.31 -4.57
C PRO A 86 3.81 7.33 -5.33
N ALA A 87 3.51 7.16 -6.61
CA ALA A 87 4.25 6.26 -7.49
C ALA A 87 5.72 6.68 -7.65
N GLN A 88 6.58 5.72 -7.99
CA GLN A 88 8.02 5.95 -8.16
C GLN A 88 8.35 7.00 -9.22
N GLU A 89 7.55 7.08 -10.28
CA GLU A 89 7.73 8.05 -11.36
C GLU A 89 7.11 9.42 -11.04
N SER A 90 6.42 9.56 -9.91
CA SER A 90 5.76 10.82 -9.52
C SER A 90 6.74 11.81 -8.90
N GLU A 91 6.45 13.11 -9.03
CA GLU A 91 7.23 14.18 -8.38
C GLU A 91 7.21 14.09 -6.84
N ASN A 92 6.22 13.38 -6.28
CA ASN A 92 6.02 13.22 -4.84
C ASN A 92 6.53 11.87 -4.32
N PHE A 93 7.31 11.13 -5.11
CA PHE A 93 7.87 9.87 -4.64
C PHE A 93 8.64 10.04 -3.32
N GLY A 94 8.46 9.09 -2.39
CA GLY A 94 9.02 9.13 -1.03
C GLY A 94 8.22 9.95 -0.01
N MET A 95 7.11 10.59 -0.44
CA MET A 95 6.16 11.22 0.48
C MET A 95 5.12 10.19 0.95
N ILE A 96 4.61 10.36 2.16
CA ILE A 96 3.48 9.58 2.68
C ILE A 96 2.35 10.56 2.99
N TYR A 97 1.18 10.35 2.39
CA TYR A 97 -0.03 11.13 2.68
C TYR A 97 -0.97 10.28 3.53
N HIS A 98 -1.17 10.62 4.80
CA HIS A 98 -1.90 9.77 5.73
C HIS A 98 -3.16 10.44 6.32
N LEU A 99 -4.19 9.63 6.52
CA LEU A 99 -5.43 10.03 7.18
C LEU A 99 -5.76 9.05 8.30
N ASP A 100 -5.82 9.60 9.51
CA ASP A 100 -5.90 8.84 10.75
C ASP A 100 -7.33 8.79 11.33
N GLY A 101 -7.54 7.91 12.31
CA GLY A 101 -8.76 7.87 13.12
C GLY A 101 -10.02 7.42 12.37
N LEU A 102 -9.86 6.64 11.30
CA LEU A 102 -10.96 6.17 10.46
C LEU A 102 -11.66 4.95 11.07
N SER A 103 -12.97 4.86 10.85
CA SER A 103 -13.70 3.62 11.12
C SER A 103 -13.36 2.53 10.09
N TYR A 104 -13.72 1.28 10.39
CA TYR A 104 -13.61 0.18 9.42
C TYR A 104 -14.39 0.49 8.13
N GLU A 105 -15.64 0.96 8.25
CA GLU A 105 -16.49 1.27 7.10
C GLU A 105 -15.93 2.41 6.24
N GLU A 106 -15.35 3.44 6.88
CA GLU A 106 -14.69 4.53 6.17
C GLU A 106 -13.44 4.03 5.44
N THR A 107 -12.66 3.15 6.06
CA THR A 107 -11.46 2.55 5.48
C THR A 107 -11.80 1.68 4.28
N VAL A 108 -12.77 0.77 4.41
CA VAL A 108 -13.24 -0.08 3.30
C VAL A 108 -13.72 0.77 2.14
N LYS A 109 -14.48 1.83 2.39
CA LYS A 109 -14.96 2.72 1.32
C LYS A 109 -13.81 3.38 0.55
N ARG A 110 -12.71 3.72 1.21
CA ARG A 110 -11.53 4.30 0.55
C ARG A 110 -10.79 3.26 -0.28
N PHE A 111 -10.67 2.04 0.22
CA PHE A 111 -10.12 0.92 -0.55
C PHE A 111 -10.99 0.56 -1.76
N GLU A 112 -12.32 0.59 -1.61
CA GLU A 112 -13.28 0.34 -2.70
C GLU A 112 -13.11 1.40 -3.80
N GLU A 113 -13.10 2.68 -3.42
CA GLU A 113 -12.88 3.78 -4.35
C GLU A 113 -11.55 3.64 -5.09
N PHE A 114 -10.47 3.31 -4.37
CA PHE A 114 -9.16 3.13 -4.99
C PHE A 114 -9.12 1.90 -5.90
N TYR A 115 -9.73 0.80 -5.49
CA TYR A 115 -9.82 -0.44 -6.27
C TYR A 115 -10.56 -0.23 -7.60
N GLU A 116 -11.67 0.51 -7.58
CA GLU A 116 -12.48 0.76 -8.77
C GLU A 116 -11.91 1.85 -9.67
N THR A 117 -11.40 2.94 -9.08
CA THR A 117 -11.06 4.17 -9.81
C THR A 117 -9.58 4.41 -10.00
N GLN A 118 -8.72 3.70 -9.26
CA GLN A 118 -7.27 3.88 -9.20
C GLN A 118 -6.88 5.31 -8.81
N LYS A 119 -7.70 5.94 -7.97
CA LYS A 119 -7.49 7.29 -7.43
C LYS A 119 -7.80 7.30 -5.93
N VAL A 120 -7.03 8.07 -5.18
CA VAL A 120 -7.32 8.35 -3.77
C VAL A 120 -7.90 9.76 -3.67
N SER A 121 -9.22 9.90 -3.53
CA SER A 121 -9.82 11.23 -3.52
C SER A 121 -9.37 12.08 -2.34
N GLY A 122 -8.96 13.32 -2.64
CA GLY A 122 -8.63 14.32 -1.63
C GLY A 122 -7.31 14.09 -0.89
N TYR A 123 -6.48 13.12 -1.30
CA TYR A 123 -5.25 12.76 -0.58
C TYR A 123 -4.26 13.93 -0.40
N LYS A 124 -4.28 14.93 -1.28
CA LYS A 124 -3.46 16.15 -1.14
C LYS A 124 -3.82 17.02 0.07
N ASN A 125 -4.99 16.77 0.69
CA ASN A 125 -5.42 17.43 1.92
C ASN A 125 -5.14 16.58 3.17
N PHE A 126 -4.56 15.38 3.02
CA PHE A 126 -4.16 14.54 4.13
C PHE A 126 -2.93 15.13 4.83
N SER A 127 -2.65 14.62 6.03
CA SER A 127 -1.39 14.90 6.70
C SER A 127 -0.24 14.30 5.87
N LYS A 128 0.95 14.89 5.97
CA LYS A 128 2.08 14.56 5.11
C LYS A 128 3.32 14.31 5.94
N ASP A 129 3.90 13.13 5.73
CA ASP A 129 5.24 12.77 6.18
C ASP A 129 6.19 12.58 4.99
N SER A 130 7.49 12.62 5.26
CA SER A 130 8.54 12.35 4.28
C SER A 130 9.69 11.61 4.94
N PHE A 131 10.27 10.63 4.25
CA PHE A 131 11.54 10.06 4.67
C PHE A 131 12.66 11.08 4.43
N GLU A 132 13.31 11.56 5.49
CA GLU A 132 14.59 12.32 5.41
C GLU A 132 15.77 11.39 5.15
#